data_AF-A0A6F9ACG1-F1
#
_entry.id   AF-A0A6F9ACG1-F1
#
_cell.length_a   1.000
_cell.length_b   1.000
_cell.length_c   1.000
_cell.angle_alpha   90.00
_cell.angle_beta   90.00
_cell.angle_gamma   90.00
#
_symmetry.space_group_name_H-M   'P 1'
#
loop_
_entity.id
_entity.type
_entity.pdbx_description
1 polymer ?
#
loop_
_entity_poly.entity_id
_entity_poly.type
_entity_poly.pdbx_seq_one_letter_code
_entity_poly.pdbx_strand_id
1 'polypeptide(L)'
;MCPVEVRGAFTLDLRRRDAVIALAVFLVESDLQHKETVVPYLLTLLRGLPRVQWIEESSGKKGGEALPIAENFSFCLVTLLADVAQRDPDSRTQILEAVMEVMHGFLEMCQTPENHDKVYLCRYIFPCLLGVIRAFGRYSNTEEALLSKLFPRGVPQTPRVSEEPEGIRRRSFNDFRSIMPNSLLTVCQGDTIHRRTCTATDTSQVSPDPAGQSPCSPTGPGLHYFEGSYLPDGSAVDPDYYFMTVSSSFSVSPLFIREGEGEMEVPVDLLRQLLSMVKSFLSDSFLKTLDATMVEVTEANPSMNLYYKTFSDPLYVCMFKMLRDALYYIKALHPGFVREVHDFVLEQFSSSQSELQRVLHDAGGLPGEPNPLKLRCQANAACVDLMVWAVKDEQGAENLCIKLSEKLQSKTSSKVIIAHMPLLICCLQ
;
A
#
# COMPACT_ATOMS: atom_id res chain seq x y z
N MET A 1 -10.03 -11.15 -23.26
CA MET A 1 -9.62 -9.78 -22.84
C MET A 1 -8.51 -9.87 -21.80
N CYS A 2 -8.68 -10.73 -20.79
CA CYS A 2 -7.56 -11.17 -19.97
C CYS A 2 -6.42 -11.76 -20.84
N PRO A 3 -5.16 -11.56 -20.43
CA PRO A 3 -3.99 -12.11 -21.10
C PRO A 3 -4.04 -13.65 -21.08
N VAL A 4 -3.49 -14.28 -22.11
CA VAL A 4 -3.32 -15.73 -22.21
C VAL A 4 -1.84 -16.00 -22.30
N GLU A 5 -1.39 -17.07 -21.64
CA GLU A 5 0.00 -17.50 -21.72
C GLU A 5 0.31 -18.01 -23.14
N VAL A 6 1.32 -17.43 -23.77
CA VAL A 6 1.79 -17.84 -25.09
C VAL A 6 3.29 -18.12 -24.98
N ARG A 7 3.69 -19.36 -25.27
CA ARG A 7 5.11 -19.81 -25.16
C ARG A 7 5.73 -19.56 -23.78
N GLY A 8 4.95 -19.76 -22.71
CA GLY A 8 5.43 -19.61 -21.34
C GLY A 8 5.48 -18.18 -20.80
N ALA A 9 4.96 -17.19 -21.54
CA ALA A 9 4.94 -15.80 -21.15
C ALA A 9 3.55 -15.17 -21.34
N PHE A 10 3.17 -14.29 -20.42
CA PHE A 10 2.02 -13.40 -20.59
C PHE A 10 2.49 -12.08 -21.17
N THR A 11 1.68 -11.48 -22.04
CA THR A 11 1.88 -10.11 -22.50
C THR A 11 0.91 -9.19 -21.76
N LEU A 12 1.42 -8.16 -21.09
CA LEU A 12 0.60 -7.19 -20.34
C LEU A 12 0.74 -5.79 -20.94
N ASP A 13 -0.32 -5.34 -21.62
CA ASP A 13 -0.56 -3.94 -21.95
C ASP A 13 -1.56 -3.32 -20.96
N LEU A 14 -1.95 -2.05 -21.16
CA LEU A 14 -2.96 -1.39 -20.32
C LEU A 14 -4.27 -2.18 -20.27
N ARG A 15 -4.83 -2.50 -21.44
CA ARG A 15 -6.14 -3.18 -21.55
C ARG A 15 -6.17 -4.55 -20.88
N ARG A 16 -5.09 -5.34 -21.01
CA ARG A 16 -4.99 -6.68 -20.41
C ARG A 16 -4.86 -6.61 -18.89
N ARG A 17 -4.12 -5.63 -18.37
CA ARG A 17 -4.04 -5.38 -16.92
C ARG A 17 -5.41 -4.99 -16.37
N ASP A 18 -6.08 -4.02 -16.99
CA ASP A 18 -7.42 -3.58 -16.57
C ASP A 18 -8.43 -4.72 -16.62
N ALA A 19 -8.34 -5.61 -17.63
CA ALA A 19 -9.21 -6.78 -17.72
C ALA A 19 -9.00 -7.77 -16.56
N VAL A 20 -7.75 -7.96 -16.10
CA VAL A 20 -7.45 -8.79 -14.93
C VAL A 20 -7.98 -8.15 -13.66
N ILE A 21 -7.78 -6.83 -13.50
CA ILE A 21 -8.29 -6.10 -12.33
C ILE A 21 -9.83 -6.12 -12.30
N ALA A 22 -10.50 -5.94 -13.43
CA ALA A 22 -11.97 -6.03 -13.50
C ALA A 22 -12.47 -7.45 -13.14
N LEU A 23 -11.79 -8.49 -13.62
CA LEU A 23 -12.10 -9.88 -13.25
C LEU A 23 -11.88 -10.13 -11.75
N ALA A 24 -10.81 -9.57 -11.20
CA ALA A 24 -10.46 -9.63 -9.78
C ALA A 24 -11.53 -8.98 -8.90
N VAL A 25 -11.94 -7.74 -9.24
CA VAL A 25 -13.02 -7.03 -8.54
C VAL A 25 -14.33 -7.81 -8.62
N PHE A 26 -14.68 -8.33 -9.80
CA PHE A 26 -15.86 -9.19 -9.93
C PHE A 26 -15.79 -10.40 -9.00
N LEU A 27 -14.65 -11.10 -8.93
CA LEU A 27 -14.50 -12.30 -8.10
C LEU A 27 -14.76 -12.00 -6.62
N VAL A 28 -14.18 -10.94 -6.06
CA VAL A 28 -14.37 -10.61 -4.64
C VAL A 28 -15.74 -10.03 -4.33
N GLU A 29 -16.29 -9.19 -5.23
CA GLU A 29 -17.59 -8.55 -5.04
C GLU A 29 -18.78 -9.50 -5.26
N SER A 30 -18.57 -10.58 -6.02
CA SER A 30 -19.59 -11.61 -6.27
C SER A 30 -19.59 -12.73 -5.21
N ASP A 31 -18.83 -12.57 -4.13
CA ASP A 31 -18.64 -13.61 -3.11
C ASP A 31 -18.03 -14.89 -3.70
N LEU A 32 -16.94 -14.73 -4.46
CA LEU A 32 -16.13 -15.79 -5.07
C LEU A 32 -16.87 -16.66 -6.10
N GLN A 33 -17.84 -16.10 -6.82
CA GLN A 33 -18.46 -16.81 -7.95
C GLN A 33 -17.42 -17.20 -9.00
N HIS A 34 -17.55 -18.43 -9.51
CA HIS A 34 -16.63 -19.01 -10.49
C HIS A 34 -15.17 -19.18 -10.02
N LYS A 35 -14.92 -19.23 -8.69
CA LYS A 35 -13.57 -19.42 -8.13
C LYS A 35 -12.80 -20.60 -8.75
N GLU A 36 -13.50 -21.70 -9.05
CA GLU A 36 -12.93 -22.91 -9.66
C GLU A 36 -12.26 -22.68 -11.03
N THR A 37 -12.61 -21.60 -11.72
CA THR A 37 -11.98 -21.20 -12.99
C THR A 37 -11.06 -20.00 -12.82
N VAL A 38 -11.49 -19.01 -12.04
CA VAL A 38 -10.79 -17.73 -11.94
C VAL A 38 -9.53 -17.84 -11.07
N VAL A 39 -9.60 -18.53 -9.92
CA VAL A 39 -8.45 -18.65 -9.00
C VAL A 39 -7.28 -19.41 -9.66
N PRO A 40 -7.48 -20.57 -10.32
CA PRO A 40 -6.39 -21.23 -11.03
C PRO A 40 -5.73 -20.33 -12.09
N TYR A 41 -6.53 -19.57 -12.85
CA TYR A 41 -6.02 -18.62 -13.84
C TYR A 41 -5.16 -17.52 -13.20
N LEU A 42 -5.62 -16.92 -12.10
CA LEU A 42 -4.87 -15.89 -11.36
C LEU A 42 -3.57 -16.44 -10.79
N LEU A 43 -3.57 -17.67 -10.29
CA LEU A 43 -2.38 -18.36 -9.79
C LEU A 43 -1.37 -18.66 -10.92
N THR A 44 -1.82 -19.04 -12.11
CA THR A 44 -0.94 -19.18 -13.28
C THR A 44 -0.35 -17.82 -13.68
N LEU A 45 -1.14 -16.76 -13.65
CA LEU A 45 -0.67 -15.40 -13.96
C LEU A 45 0.36 -14.91 -12.93
N LEU A 46 0.12 -15.15 -11.63
CA LEU A 46 1.07 -14.85 -10.55
C LEU A 46 2.42 -15.54 -10.80
N ARG A 47 2.41 -16.85 -11.05
CA ARG A 47 3.62 -17.62 -11.39
C ARG A 47 4.30 -17.16 -12.68
N GLY A 48 3.54 -16.56 -13.58
CA GLY A 48 4.04 -15.98 -14.82
C GLY A 48 4.74 -14.63 -14.67
N LEU A 49 4.58 -13.92 -13.54
CA LEU A 49 5.12 -12.56 -13.34
C LEU A 49 6.60 -12.40 -13.71
N PRO A 50 7.53 -13.31 -13.34
CA PRO A 50 8.94 -13.17 -13.71
C PRO A 50 9.19 -13.14 -15.22
N ARG A 51 8.28 -13.68 -16.02
CA ARG A 51 8.40 -13.85 -17.48
C ARG A 51 7.46 -12.95 -18.29
N VAL A 52 6.79 -12.00 -17.65
CA VAL A 52 5.83 -11.13 -18.32
C VAL A 52 6.51 -10.22 -19.35
N GLN A 53 5.92 -10.11 -20.53
CA GLN A 53 6.26 -9.10 -21.51
C GLN A 53 5.41 -7.85 -21.27
N TRP A 54 6.03 -6.83 -20.69
CA TRP A 54 5.39 -5.54 -20.40
C TRP A 54 5.36 -4.66 -21.66
N ILE A 55 4.17 -4.18 -22.01
CA ILE A 55 3.96 -3.20 -23.07
C ILE A 55 3.52 -1.88 -22.43
N GLU A 56 4.45 -0.94 -22.38
CA GLU A 56 4.18 0.42 -21.94
C GLU A 56 3.86 1.31 -23.14
N GLU A 57 2.71 2.00 -23.10
CA GLU A 57 2.47 3.11 -24.01
C GLU A 57 3.36 4.28 -23.56
N SER A 58 4.19 4.80 -24.46
CA SER A 58 5.04 5.96 -24.21
C SER A 58 4.17 7.21 -24.08
N SER A 59 3.49 7.37 -22.95
CA SER A 59 2.80 8.61 -22.63
C SER A 59 3.88 9.65 -22.35
N GLY A 60 3.94 10.71 -23.15
CA GLY A 60 4.93 11.80 -23.03
C GLY A 60 4.80 12.64 -21.75
N LYS A 61 4.13 12.13 -20.71
CA LYS A 61 4.07 12.76 -19.40
C LYS A 61 5.33 12.37 -18.63
N LYS A 62 6.09 13.38 -18.19
CA LYS A 62 7.23 13.20 -17.27
C LYS A 62 6.75 12.38 -16.08
N GLY A 63 7.24 11.15 -15.97
CA GLY A 63 6.99 10.24 -14.85
C GLY A 63 7.46 10.90 -13.55
N GLY A 64 6.57 10.95 -12.57
CA GLY A 64 6.87 11.54 -11.27
C GLY A 64 5.80 11.34 -10.19
N GLU A 65 4.63 10.80 -10.51
CA GLU A 65 3.54 10.69 -9.53
C GLU A 65 3.20 9.23 -9.16
N ALA A 66 3.13 8.30 -10.13
CA ALA A 66 2.79 6.90 -9.86
C ALA A 66 4.02 5.99 -9.73
N LEU A 67 3.90 4.98 -8.86
CA LEU A 67 4.83 3.85 -8.76
C LEU A 67 4.88 3.06 -10.07
N PRO A 68 5.95 2.27 -10.29
CA PRO A 68 6.09 1.49 -11.52
C PRO A 68 4.89 0.61 -11.80
N ILE A 69 4.52 0.50 -13.07
CA ILE A 69 3.35 -0.27 -13.48
C ILE A 69 3.39 -1.75 -13.06
N ALA A 70 4.59 -2.33 -13.04
CA ALA A 70 4.84 -3.70 -12.61
C ALA A 70 4.59 -3.90 -11.12
N GLU A 71 4.94 -2.90 -10.31
CA GLU A 71 4.67 -2.87 -8.87
C GLU A 71 3.18 -2.76 -8.60
N ASN A 72 2.51 -1.76 -9.20
CA ASN A 72 1.08 -1.54 -8.98
C ASN A 72 0.23 -2.74 -9.42
N PHE A 73 0.57 -3.35 -10.57
CA PHE A 73 -0.14 -4.55 -11.03
C PHE A 73 0.05 -5.74 -10.08
N SER A 74 1.30 -6.00 -9.65
CA SER A 74 1.61 -7.11 -8.75
C SER A 74 0.99 -6.90 -7.37
N PHE A 75 0.97 -5.65 -6.88
CA PHE A 75 0.30 -5.25 -5.65
C PHE A 75 -1.20 -5.56 -5.71
N CYS A 76 -1.89 -5.16 -6.77
CA CYS A 76 -3.31 -5.48 -6.93
C CYS A 76 -3.58 -6.99 -7.04
N LEU A 77 -2.75 -7.72 -7.81
CA LEU A 77 -2.91 -9.16 -8.01
C LEU A 77 -2.76 -9.92 -6.68
N VAL A 78 -1.77 -9.57 -5.86
CA VAL A 78 -1.57 -10.24 -4.56
C VAL A 78 -2.59 -9.77 -3.53
N THR A 79 -3.02 -8.51 -3.56
CA THR A 79 -4.12 -8.01 -2.69
C THR A 79 -5.40 -8.79 -2.95
N LEU A 80 -5.76 -8.99 -4.23
CA LEU A 80 -6.87 -9.87 -4.62
C LEU A 80 -6.71 -11.28 -4.06
N LEU A 81 -5.54 -11.89 -4.24
CA LEU A 81 -5.33 -13.27 -3.81
C LEU A 81 -5.37 -13.39 -2.28
N ALA A 82 -4.94 -12.36 -1.54
CA ALA A 82 -5.11 -12.29 -0.10
C ALA A 82 -6.60 -12.21 0.31
N ASP A 83 -7.40 -11.41 -0.41
CA ASP A 83 -8.85 -11.33 -0.23
C ASP A 83 -9.55 -12.68 -0.49
N VAL A 84 -9.08 -13.46 -1.47
CA VAL A 84 -9.56 -14.83 -1.74
C VAL A 84 -9.12 -15.77 -0.62
N ALA A 85 -7.85 -15.78 -0.25
CA ALA A 85 -7.30 -16.66 0.79
C ALA A 85 -7.95 -16.45 2.17
N GLN A 86 -8.41 -15.22 2.44
CA GLN A 86 -9.17 -14.91 3.66
C GLN A 86 -10.56 -15.54 3.63
N ARG A 87 -11.26 -15.46 2.50
CA ARG A 87 -12.66 -15.92 2.34
C ARG A 87 -12.79 -17.41 2.00
N ASP A 88 -11.74 -18.01 1.43
CA ASP A 88 -11.74 -19.39 0.95
C ASP A 88 -10.59 -20.21 1.57
N PRO A 89 -10.85 -20.91 2.69
CA PRO A 89 -9.84 -21.75 3.35
C PRO A 89 -9.25 -22.84 2.45
N ASP A 90 -10.02 -23.35 1.48
CA ASP A 90 -9.61 -24.45 0.60
C ASP A 90 -8.46 -24.04 -0.33
N SER A 91 -8.47 -22.79 -0.83
CA SER A 91 -7.42 -22.27 -1.71
C SER A 91 -6.30 -21.53 -0.97
N ARG A 92 -6.49 -21.21 0.32
CA ARG A 92 -5.56 -20.41 1.13
C ARG A 92 -4.11 -20.92 1.07
N THR A 93 -3.88 -22.18 1.41
CA THR A 93 -2.52 -22.75 1.45
C THR A 93 -1.87 -22.69 0.07
N GLN A 94 -2.62 -23.04 -0.98
CA GLN A 94 -2.14 -22.98 -2.36
C GLN A 94 -1.77 -21.55 -2.79
N ILE A 95 -2.55 -20.55 -2.37
CA ILE A 95 -2.28 -19.15 -2.65
C ILE A 95 -1.00 -18.70 -1.93
N LEU A 96 -0.88 -19.00 -0.64
CA LEU A 96 0.31 -18.62 0.15
C LEU A 96 1.57 -19.26 -0.43
N GLU A 97 1.54 -20.54 -0.77
CA GLU A 97 2.63 -21.26 -1.42
C GLU A 97 2.99 -20.65 -2.78
N ALA A 98 2.00 -20.30 -3.60
CA ALA A 98 2.24 -19.68 -4.91
C ALA A 98 2.92 -18.30 -4.79
N VAL A 99 2.53 -17.48 -3.81
CA VAL A 99 3.17 -16.18 -3.57
C VAL A 99 4.60 -16.38 -3.07
N MET A 100 4.82 -17.33 -2.15
CA MET A 100 6.16 -17.70 -1.68
C MET A 100 7.06 -18.22 -2.81
N GLU A 101 6.54 -19.08 -3.69
CA GLU A 101 7.24 -19.59 -4.87
C GLU A 101 7.71 -18.45 -5.78
N VAL A 102 6.84 -17.46 -6.04
CA VAL A 102 7.18 -16.31 -6.88
C VAL A 102 8.20 -15.38 -6.21
N MET A 103 8.07 -15.13 -4.90
CA MET A 103 9.07 -14.37 -4.17
C MET A 103 10.43 -15.06 -4.19
N HIS A 104 10.47 -16.39 -4.09
CA HIS A 104 11.70 -17.16 -4.23
C HIS A 104 12.32 -17.03 -5.63
N GLY A 105 11.49 -17.15 -6.68
CA GLY A 105 11.96 -16.96 -8.06
C GLY A 105 12.53 -15.56 -8.29
N PHE A 106 11.92 -14.52 -7.72
CA PHE A 106 12.50 -13.18 -7.74
C PHE A 106 13.82 -13.12 -6.99
N LEU A 107 13.91 -13.70 -5.79
CA LEU A 107 15.15 -13.76 -5.02
C LEU A 107 16.31 -14.34 -5.84
N GLU A 108 16.10 -15.49 -6.51
CA GLU A 108 17.12 -16.15 -7.33
C GLU A 108 17.60 -15.27 -8.50
N MET A 109 16.66 -14.63 -9.21
CA MET A 109 16.99 -13.71 -10.30
C MET A 109 17.80 -12.51 -9.81
N CYS A 110 17.42 -11.97 -8.65
CA CYS A 110 18.05 -10.80 -8.04
C CYS A 110 19.43 -11.11 -7.45
N GLN A 111 19.68 -12.36 -7.04
CA GLN A 111 20.97 -12.83 -6.53
C GLN A 111 22.01 -13.01 -7.64
N THR A 112 21.58 -13.27 -8.88
CA THR A 112 22.47 -13.53 -10.01
C THR A 112 22.22 -12.57 -11.18
N PRO A 113 22.33 -11.25 -10.97
CA PRO A 113 21.95 -10.25 -11.97
C PRO A 113 22.75 -10.36 -13.28
N GLU A 114 23.96 -10.91 -13.25
CA GLU A 114 24.79 -11.16 -14.44
C GLU A 114 24.17 -12.17 -15.42
N ASN A 115 23.29 -13.06 -14.95
CA ASN A 115 22.63 -14.06 -15.79
C ASN A 115 21.36 -13.53 -16.47
N HIS A 116 21.02 -12.26 -16.24
CA HIS A 116 19.76 -11.65 -16.64
C HIS A 116 19.97 -10.30 -17.33
N ASP A 117 18.95 -9.84 -18.04
CA ASP A 117 18.91 -8.47 -18.53
C ASP A 117 18.71 -7.52 -17.33
N LYS A 118 19.77 -6.82 -16.93
CA LYS A 118 19.77 -5.90 -15.79
C LYS A 118 18.76 -4.75 -15.96
N VAL A 119 18.52 -4.29 -17.19
CA VAL A 119 17.50 -3.26 -17.45
C VAL A 119 16.11 -3.82 -17.13
N TYR A 120 15.84 -5.05 -17.57
CA TYR A 120 14.58 -5.73 -17.26
C TYR A 120 14.43 -6.00 -15.75
N LEU A 121 15.52 -6.37 -15.06
CA LEU A 121 15.53 -6.52 -13.60
C LEU A 121 15.09 -5.23 -12.89
N CYS A 122 15.76 -4.12 -13.21
CA CYS A 122 15.50 -2.81 -12.60
C CYS A 122 14.13 -2.24 -12.94
N ARG A 123 13.65 -2.44 -14.18
CA ARG A 123 12.40 -1.86 -14.64
C ARG A 123 11.17 -2.65 -14.21
N TYR A 124 11.28 -3.97 -14.09
CA TYR A 124 10.10 -4.83 -13.92
C TYR A 124 10.22 -5.83 -12.78
N ILE A 125 11.35 -6.53 -12.62
CA ILE A 125 11.46 -7.59 -11.59
C ILE A 125 11.49 -7.01 -10.18
N PHE A 126 12.36 -6.03 -9.90
CA PHE A 126 12.38 -5.42 -8.55
C PHE A 126 11.06 -4.72 -8.22
N PRO A 127 10.43 -3.94 -9.13
CA PRO A 127 9.11 -3.39 -8.86
C PRO A 127 8.02 -4.46 -8.66
N CYS A 128 8.01 -5.56 -9.43
CA CYS A 128 7.08 -6.67 -9.18
C CYS A 128 7.24 -7.23 -7.76
N LEU A 129 8.49 -7.48 -7.34
CA LEU A 129 8.82 -7.97 -6.00
C LEU A 129 8.29 -7.01 -4.92
N LEU A 130 8.52 -5.69 -5.07
CA LEU A 130 7.98 -4.70 -4.14
C LEU A 130 6.44 -4.76 -4.08
N GLY A 131 5.77 -4.89 -5.22
CA GLY A 131 4.31 -5.00 -5.27
C GLY A 131 3.79 -6.23 -4.53
N VAL A 132 4.44 -7.39 -4.73
CA VAL A 132 4.12 -8.63 -4.01
C VAL A 132 4.29 -8.46 -2.50
N ILE A 133 5.44 -7.96 -2.05
CA ILE A 133 5.75 -7.80 -0.61
C ILE A 133 4.82 -6.78 0.06
N ARG A 134 4.46 -5.70 -0.64
CA ARG A 134 3.54 -4.66 -0.14
C ARG A 134 2.13 -5.18 0.09
N ALA A 135 1.74 -6.27 -0.57
CA ALA A 135 0.41 -6.87 -0.43
C ALA A 135 0.41 -8.14 0.46
N PHE A 136 1.47 -8.95 0.43
CA PHE A 136 1.50 -10.24 1.11
C PHE A 136 1.27 -10.11 2.63
N GLY A 137 0.52 -11.07 3.20
CA GLY A 137 0.23 -11.14 4.63
C GLY A 137 -0.81 -10.14 5.15
N ARG A 138 -1.51 -9.41 4.27
CA ARG A 138 -2.48 -8.37 4.65
C ARG A 138 -3.89 -8.81 4.33
N TYR A 139 -4.80 -8.55 5.26
CA TYR A 139 -6.18 -9.03 5.21
C TYR A 139 -7.13 -7.91 5.66
N SER A 140 -8.38 -7.98 5.19
CA SER A 140 -9.36 -6.98 5.58
C SER A 140 -9.83 -7.24 7.00
N ASN A 141 -9.87 -6.17 7.79
CA ASN A 141 -10.48 -6.08 9.10
C ASN A 141 -11.95 -5.61 9.04
N THR A 142 -12.50 -5.50 7.83
CA THR A 142 -13.91 -5.18 7.54
C THR A 142 -14.49 -6.23 6.60
N GLU A 143 -15.81 -6.25 6.43
CA GLU A 143 -16.47 -7.12 5.44
C GLU A 143 -16.04 -6.80 3.99
N GLU A 144 -15.73 -5.53 3.71
CA GLU A 144 -15.27 -5.08 2.40
C GLU A 144 -13.86 -5.62 2.08
N ALA A 145 -13.68 -6.13 0.86
CA ALA A 145 -12.39 -6.60 0.35
C ALA A 145 -11.36 -5.47 0.25
N LEU A 146 -10.09 -5.77 0.51
CA LEU A 146 -9.01 -4.79 0.38
C LEU A 146 -8.90 -4.28 -1.06
N LEU A 147 -9.08 -5.17 -2.05
CA LEU A 147 -9.07 -4.77 -3.46
C LEU A 147 -10.18 -3.77 -3.77
N SER A 148 -11.36 -3.91 -3.18
CA SER A 148 -12.49 -2.99 -3.40
C SER A 148 -12.20 -1.59 -2.84
N LYS A 149 -11.39 -1.50 -1.78
CA LYS A 149 -10.89 -0.21 -1.27
C LYS A 149 -9.95 0.49 -2.25
N LEU A 150 -9.25 -0.25 -3.13
CA LEU A 150 -8.44 0.33 -4.20
C LEU A 150 -9.28 0.84 -5.38
N PHE A 151 -10.49 0.30 -5.56
CA PHE A 151 -11.39 0.61 -6.66
C PHE A 151 -12.80 0.89 -6.12
N PRO A 152 -12.99 1.99 -5.35
CA PRO A 152 -14.24 2.27 -4.68
C PRO A 152 -15.38 2.38 -5.68
N ARG A 153 -16.55 1.86 -5.30
CA ARG A 153 -17.76 2.00 -6.11
C ARG A 153 -18.02 3.50 -6.34
N GLY A 154 -18.11 3.91 -7.60
CA GLY A 154 -18.51 5.28 -7.91
C GLY A 154 -19.82 5.58 -7.19
N VAL A 155 -19.90 6.70 -6.47
CA VAL A 155 -21.17 7.20 -5.93
C VAL A 155 -22.16 7.19 -7.10
N PRO A 156 -23.34 6.57 -6.97
CA PRO A 156 -24.36 6.67 -8.01
C PRO A 156 -24.56 8.16 -8.24
N GLN A 157 -24.12 8.66 -9.39
CA GLN A 157 -24.47 10.01 -9.77
C GLN A 157 -25.99 9.98 -9.87
N THR A 158 -26.69 10.64 -8.94
CA THR A 158 -28.05 11.08 -9.24
C THR A 158 -27.96 11.73 -10.61
N PRO A 159 -28.80 11.33 -11.58
CA PRO A 159 -28.71 11.90 -12.92
C PRO A 159 -28.84 13.40 -12.75
N ARG A 160 -27.72 14.11 -12.88
CA ARG A 160 -27.73 15.55 -13.02
C ARG A 160 -28.46 15.73 -14.32
N VAL A 161 -29.72 16.15 -14.22
CA VAL A 161 -30.45 16.69 -15.37
C VAL A 161 -29.53 17.78 -15.89
N SER A 162 -28.83 17.49 -16.98
CA SER A 162 -28.17 18.52 -17.75
C SER A 162 -29.30 19.47 -18.13
N GLU A 163 -29.25 20.71 -17.63
CA GLU A 163 -29.92 21.80 -18.33
C GLU A 163 -29.27 21.85 -19.71
N GLU A 164 -29.89 21.16 -20.67
CA GLU A 164 -29.55 21.33 -22.07
C GLU A 164 -29.80 22.80 -22.41
N PRO A 165 -28.81 23.52 -22.98
CA PRO A 165 -29.11 24.78 -23.61
C PRO A 165 -30.09 24.50 -24.75
N GLU A 166 -31.22 25.19 -24.74
CA GLU A 166 -32.25 25.12 -25.76
C GLU A 166 -31.63 25.16 -27.16
N GLY A 167 -31.71 24.05 -27.89
CA GLY A 167 -31.23 24.03 -29.27
C GLY A 167 -31.25 22.66 -29.92
N ILE A 168 -32.34 22.37 -30.63
CA ILE A 168 -32.52 21.27 -31.60
C ILE A 168 -32.91 19.91 -30.97
N ARG A 169 -34.17 19.85 -30.49
CA ARG A 169 -34.88 18.59 -30.25
C ARG A 169 -35.04 17.79 -31.55
N ARG A 170 -34.38 16.62 -31.65
CA ARG A 170 -34.87 15.54 -32.51
C ARG A 170 -36.12 14.95 -31.84
N ARG A 171 -37.24 15.01 -32.56
CA ARG A 171 -38.53 14.46 -32.14
C ARG A 171 -38.42 12.95 -31.91
N SER A 172 -38.56 12.51 -30.66
CA SER A 172 -38.93 11.13 -30.36
C SER A 172 -40.44 11.07 -30.16
N PHE A 173 -41.09 10.19 -30.92
CA PHE A 173 -42.53 9.95 -30.90
C PHE A 173 -42.86 9.16 -29.63
N ASN A 174 -43.42 9.82 -28.60
CA ASN A 174 -44.37 9.22 -27.63
C ASN A 174 -44.72 10.21 -26.50
N ASP A 175 -45.31 11.36 -26.82
CA ASP A 175 -46.04 12.13 -25.81
C ASP A 175 -47.36 12.60 -26.41
N PHE A 176 -48.43 11.86 -26.11
CA PHE A 176 -49.79 12.39 -26.24
C PHE A 176 -49.94 13.54 -25.25
N ARG A 177 -50.14 14.76 -25.76
CA ARG A 177 -50.49 15.91 -24.91
C ARG A 177 -51.93 15.77 -24.45
N SER A 178 -52.15 15.84 -23.14
CA SER A 178 -53.48 15.99 -22.55
C SER A 178 -54.14 17.29 -23.04
N ILE A 179 -55.43 17.24 -23.36
CA ILE A 179 -56.23 18.34 -23.96
C ILE A 179 -56.78 19.29 -22.86
N MET A 180 -56.47 19.07 -21.59
CA MET A 180 -57.01 19.87 -20.49
C MET A 180 -56.27 21.21 -20.33
N PRO A 181 -56.98 22.36 -20.27
CA PRO A 181 -56.38 23.66 -19.99
C PRO A 181 -55.74 23.72 -18.61
N ASN A 182 -54.59 24.39 -18.52
CA ASN A 182 -53.77 24.53 -17.30
C ASN A 182 -54.52 25.10 -16.08
N SER A 183 -55.68 25.74 -16.28
CA SER A 183 -56.49 26.29 -15.19
C SER A 183 -57.14 25.23 -14.30
N LEU A 184 -57.19 23.95 -14.71
CA LEU A 184 -57.75 22.86 -13.91
C LEU A 184 -56.70 22.04 -13.14
N LEU A 185 -55.40 22.20 -13.43
CA LEU A 185 -54.34 21.41 -12.77
C LEU A 185 -53.98 21.92 -11.36
N THR A 186 -54.30 23.17 -11.04
CA THR A 186 -53.94 23.80 -9.76
C THR A 186 -54.79 23.36 -8.57
N VAL A 187 -55.85 22.56 -8.78
CA VAL A 187 -56.72 22.07 -7.70
C VAL A 187 -56.22 20.74 -7.09
N CYS A 188 -55.24 20.07 -7.70
CA CYS A 188 -54.80 18.73 -7.28
C CYS A 188 -53.46 18.67 -6.52
N GLN A 189 -52.83 19.79 -6.18
CA GLN A 189 -51.58 19.79 -5.39
C GLN A 189 -51.81 20.47 -4.03
N GLY A 190 -52.43 19.72 -3.12
CA GLY A 190 -52.47 20.05 -1.70
C GLY A 190 -51.36 19.33 -0.92
N ASP A 191 -50.72 20.09 -0.04
CA ASP A 191 -49.93 19.71 1.13
C ASP A 191 -48.45 19.35 0.99
N THR A 192 -47.59 20.39 1.07
CA THR A 192 -46.34 20.35 1.87
C THR A 192 -46.02 21.73 2.48
N ILE A 193 -45.88 21.77 3.81
CA ILE A 193 -45.57 22.88 4.73
C ILE A 193 -44.29 22.44 5.49
N HIS A 194 -43.24 23.21 5.86
CA HIS A 194 -42.84 24.63 5.81
C HIS A 194 -41.29 24.69 5.85
N ARG A 195 -40.67 25.65 5.14
CA ARG A 195 -39.28 26.12 5.28
C ARG A 195 -39.32 27.54 5.87
N ARG A 196 -38.45 27.89 6.83
CA ARG A 196 -38.30 29.26 7.36
C ARG A 196 -36.92 29.81 7.06
N THR A 197 -36.86 31.12 6.80
CA THR A 197 -35.89 31.83 5.94
C THR A 197 -35.24 33.01 6.68
N CYS A 198 -34.19 33.60 6.05
CA CYS A 198 -33.68 34.99 6.14
C CYS A 198 -32.54 35.27 7.15
N THR A 199 -31.55 36.15 6.96
CA THR A 199 -31.01 37.02 5.87
C THR A 199 -29.67 37.65 6.37
N ALA A 200 -28.83 38.17 5.46
CA ALA A 200 -27.49 38.74 5.66
C ALA A 200 -27.43 40.19 6.23
N THR A 201 -26.24 40.62 6.71
CA THR A 201 -25.65 42.00 6.58
C THR A 201 -24.15 42.04 6.93
N ASP A 202 -23.37 42.79 6.13
CA ASP A 202 -21.93 43.12 6.24
C ASP A 202 -21.64 44.33 7.17
N THR A 203 -20.43 44.40 7.76
CA THR A 203 -19.66 45.67 7.91
C THR A 203 -18.18 45.44 8.28
N SER A 204 -17.33 46.31 7.71
CA SER A 204 -15.86 46.41 7.66
C SER A 204 -15.13 46.88 8.93
N GLN A 205 -13.87 46.47 9.17
CA GLN A 205 -12.76 47.32 9.70
C GLN A 205 -11.35 46.80 9.33
N VAL A 206 -10.38 47.73 9.31
CA VAL A 206 -9.06 47.78 8.65
C VAL A 206 -7.88 47.49 9.62
N SER A 207 -6.86 46.75 9.14
CA SER A 207 -5.38 46.69 9.39
C SER A 207 -4.72 47.38 10.63
N PRO A 208 -3.57 46.88 11.16
CA PRO A 208 -2.30 46.77 10.40
C PRO A 208 -1.30 45.63 10.73
N ASP A 209 -0.46 45.31 9.75
CA ASP A 209 0.84 44.60 9.83
C ASP A 209 2.00 45.63 10.00
N PRO A 210 3.29 45.27 10.19
CA PRO A 210 3.93 43.99 10.56
C PRO A 210 5.07 44.15 11.62
N ALA A 211 5.24 43.21 12.56
CA ALA A 211 6.49 43.10 13.34
C ALA A 211 6.72 41.69 13.93
N GLY A 212 7.74 41.00 13.39
CA GLY A 212 8.58 40.03 14.10
C GLY A 212 7.92 38.79 14.70
N GLN A 213 7.76 37.73 13.92
CA GLN A 213 7.45 36.39 14.47
C GLN A 213 8.73 35.58 14.68
N SER A 214 8.88 35.14 15.93
CA SER A 214 9.87 34.23 16.51
C SER A 214 9.78 32.82 15.88
N PRO A 215 10.86 31.99 15.83
CA PRO A 215 10.92 30.78 15.03
C PRO A 215 10.16 29.55 15.61
N CYS A 216 9.27 29.73 16.57
CA CYS A 216 8.56 28.64 17.24
C CYS A 216 7.04 28.80 17.11
N SER A 217 6.46 28.32 16.00
CA SER A 217 5.02 28.02 15.92
C SER A 217 4.79 26.90 14.90
N PRO A 218 4.28 25.73 15.30
CA PRO A 218 3.92 24.67 14.36
C PRO A 218 2.48 24.89 13.91
N THR A 219 2.28 25.85 13.00
CA THR A 219 1.01 26.04 12.30
C THR A 219 1.21 25.75 10.82
N GLY A 220 1.68 24.54 10.54
CA GLY A 220 1.58 23.92 9.22
C GLY A 220 0.36 22.99 9.18
N PRO A 221 -0.12 22.59 7.99
CA PRO A 221 -1.13 21.54 7.88
C PRO A 221 -0.60 20.29 8.60
N GLY A 222 -1.44 19.69 9.45
CA GLY A 222 -1.04 18.67 10.43
C GLY A 222 -0.20 17.53 9.84
N LEU A 223 0.75 17.05 10.64
CA LEU A 223 1.49 15.82 10.35
C LEU A 223 0.50 14.70 10.04
N HIS A 224 0.50 14.23 8.80
CA HIS A 224 -0.26 13.06 8.38
C HIS A 224 0.09 11.88 9.29
N TYR A 225 -0.92 11.44 10.03
CA TYR A 225 -0.89 10.29 10.91
C TYR A 225 -0.40 9.05 10.14
N PHE A 226 0.46 8.28 10.79
CA PHE A 226 1.27 7.23 10.19
C PHE A 226 0.43 5.97 9.94
N GLU A 227 -0.06 5.85 8.71
CA GLU A 227 -0.49 4.61 8.06
C GLU A 227 -1.42 3.71 8.89
N GLY A 228 -2.47 4.32 9.46
CA GLY A 228 -3.72 3.62 9.74
C GLY A 228 -4.56 3.59 8.47
N SER A 229 -5.25 2.48 8.22
CA SER A 229 -6.30 2.35 7.20
C SER A 229 -7.49 3.31 7.42
N TYR A 230 -7.47 4.08 8.51
CA TYR A 230 -8.44 5.09 8.88
C TYR A 230 -7.71 6.36 9.31
N LEU A 231 -8.15 7.49 8.77
CA LEU A 231 -7.83 8.79 9.34
C LEU A 231 -8.50 8.90 10.74
N PRO A 232 -8.04 9.79 11.64
CA PRO A 232 -8.63 9.98 12.98
C PRO A 232 -10.14 10.31 12.96
N ASP A 233 -10.68 10.70 11.81
CA ASP A 233 -12.10 10.98 11.56
C ASP A 233 -12.90 9.76 11.01
N GLY A 234 -12.25 8.61 10.84
CA GLY A 234 -12.85 7.39 10.29
C GLY A 234 -13.00 7.36 8.76
N SER A 235 -12.48 8.36 8.04
CA SER A 235 -12.52 8.38 6.58
C SER A 235 -11.46 7.45 5.95
N ALA A 236 -11.83 6.84 4.82
CA ALA A 236 -10.96 5.96 4.04
C ALA A 236 -9.83 6.77 3.38
N VAL A 237 -8.62 6.22 3.40
CA VAL A 237 -7.47 6.78 2.70
C VAL A 237 -7.77 6.80 1.19
N ASP A 238 -7.44 7.91 0.53
CA ASP A 238 -7.53 8.03 -0.94
C ASP A 238 -6.78 6.86 -1.62
N PRO A 239 -7.45 6.05 -2.48
CA PRO A 239 -6.81 4.91 -3.15
C PRO A 239 -5.52 5.26 -3.88
N ASP A 240 -5.40 6.49 -4.40
CA ASP A 240 -4.21 6.97 -5.11
C ASP A 240 -2.94 6.92 -4.23
N TYR A 241 -3.10 7.01 -2.90
CA TYR A 241 -2.00 6.86 -1.94
C TYR A 241 -1.22 5.56 -2.18
N TYR A 242 -1.92 4.44 -2.37
CA TYR A 242 -1.33 3.13 -2.57
C TYR A 242 -0.61 2.99 -3.91
N PHE A 243 -0.95 3.81 -4.91
CA PHE A 243 -0.35 3.76 -6.23
C PHE A 243 0.79 4.76 -6.43
N MET A 244 0.97 5.69 -5.49
CA MET A 244 1.92 6.79 -5.59
C MET A 244 3.00 6.79 -4.50
N THR A 245 2.73 6.18 -3.35
CA THR A 245 3.63 6.24 -2.18
C THR A 245 4.47 4.99 -2.04
N VAL A 246 5.80 5.12 -2.13
CA VAL A 246 6.75 4.05 -1.81
C VAL A 246 6.46 3.50 -0.42
N SER A 247 6.52 2.18 -0.29
CA SER A 247 6.24 1.40 0.92
C SER A 247 4.79 1.41 1.42
N SER A 248 3.87 2.14 0.78
CA SER A 248 2.46 2.14 1.20
C SER A 248 1.83 0.74 1.13
N SER A 249 1.02 0.40 2.11
CA SER A 249 0.36 -0.91 2.19
C SER A 249 -0.88 -0.85 3.08
N PHE A 250 -1.75 -1.85 2.99
CA PHE A 250 -2.82 -2.03 3.98
C PHE A 250 -2.21 -2.41 5.33
N SER A 251 -2.06 -1.44 6.23
CA SER A 251 -1.53 -1.68 7.58
C SER A 251 -2.58 -2.31 8.49
N VAL A 252 -2.11 -3.23 9.32
CA VAL A 252 -2.86 -3.79 10.45
C VAL A 252 -2.46 -3.04 11.70
N SER A 253 -3.41 -2.43 12.39
CA SER A 253 -3.15 -1.85 13.71
C SER A 253 -3.44 -2.88 14.80
N PRO A 254 -2.48 -3.16 15.71
CA PRO A 254 -2.68 -4.13 16.79
C PRO A 254 -3.80 -3.72 17.76
N LEU A 255 -4.12 -2.42 17.81
CA LEU A 255 -5.17 -1.85 18.67
C LEU A 255 -6.60 -2.18 18.19
N PHE A 256 -6.76 -2.56 16.93
CA PHE A 256 -8.08 -2.80 16.31
C PHE A 256 -8.31 -4.26 15.90
N ILE A 257 -7.49 -5.19 16.40
CA ILE A 257 -7.74 -6.63 16.20
C ILE A 257 -8.93 -7.01 17.09
N ARG A 258 -10.11 -7.15 16.48
CA ARG A 258 -11.33 -7.58 17.17
C ARG A 258 -11.13 -8.99 17.72
N GLU A 259 -11.29 -9.16 19.03
CA GLU A 259 -11.26 -10.50 19.64
C GLU A 259 -12.39 -11.36 19.04
N GLY A 260 -12.03 -12.51 18.46
CA GLY A 260 -12.98 -13.57 18.09
C GLY A 260 -13.37 -13.72 16.61
N GLU A 261 -12.89 -12.89 15.67
CA GLU A 261 -13.15 -13.10 14.23
C GLU A 261 -11.86 -13.04 13.40
N GLY A 262 -11.51 -14.15 12.74
CA GLY A 262 -10.47 -14.20 11.72
C GLY A 262 -9.14 -14.85 12.14
N GLU A 263 -9.15 -15.91 12.95
CA GLU A 263 -7.94 -16.71 13.16
C GLU A 263 -7.50 -17.34 11.83
N MET A 264 -6.34 -16.91 11.34
CA MET A 264 -5.74 -17.47 10.13
C MET A 264 -4.86 -18.66 10.52
N GLU A 265 -5.31 -19.87 10.20
CA GLU A 265 -4.46 -21.05 10.29
C GLU A 265 -3.46 -21.04 9.14
N VAL A 266 -2.17 -20.88 9.48
CA VAL A 266 -1.05 -20.99 8.55
C VAL A 266 -0.06 -22.02 9.10
N PRO A 267 0.35 -23.02 8.31
CA PRO A 267 1.37 -23.99 8.72
C PRO A 267 2.67 -23.31 9.16
N VAL A 268 3.20 -23.72 10.31
CA VAL A 268 4.43 -23.12 10.89
C VAL A 268 5.63 -23.26 9.94
N ASP A 269 5.67 -24.30 9.10
CA ASP A 269 6.74 -24.48 8.13
C ASP A 269 6.74 -23.41 7.04
N LEU A 270 5.57 -22.94 6.60
CA LEU A 270 5.47 -21.78 5.69
C LEU A 270 5.97 -20.50 6.36
N LEU A 271 5.72 -20.32 7.66
CA LEU A 271 6.20 -19.16 8.42
C LEU A 271 7.72 -19.18 8.60
N ARG A 272 8.31 -20.36 8.83
CA ARG A 272 9.76 -20.53 8.87
C ARG A 272 10.40 -20.26 7.51
N GLN A 273 9.78 -20.76 6.43
CA GLN A 273 10.22 -20.46 5.07
C GLN A 273 10.17 -18.95 4.78
N LEU A 274 9.08 -18.28 5.19
CA LEU A 274 8.96 -16.82 5.08
C LEU A 274 10.08 -16.10 5.82
N LEU A 275 10.32 -16.46 7.09
CA LEU A 275 11.40 -15.84 7.88
C LEU A 275 12.78 -16.09 7.25
N SER A 276 13.05 -17.29 6.76
CA SER A 276 14.29 -17.61 6.05
C SER A 276 14.46 -16.75 4.80
N MET A 277 13.39 -16.55 4.03
CA MET A 277 13.40 -15.72 2.83
C MET A 277 13.63 -14.24 3.16
N VAL A 278 12.96 -13.73 4.19
CA VAL A 278 13.18 -12.37 4.71
C VAL A 278 14.64 -12.18 5.13
N LYS A 279 15.24 -13.14 5.84
CA LYS A 279 16.68 -13.12 6.18
C LYS A 279 17.58 -13.04 4.94
N SER A 280 17.25 -13.77 3.87
CA SER A 280 18.01 -13.72 2.61
C SER A 280 17.90 -12.36 1.91
N PHE A 281 16.68 -11.83 1.78
CA PHE A 281 16.45 -10.52 1.16
C PHE A 281 17.06 -9.35 1.94
N LEU A 282 17.17 -9.47 3.26
CA LEU A 282 17.72 -8.44 4.13
C LEU A 282 19.21 -8.62 4.44
N SER A 283 19.87 -9.59 3.78
CA SER A 283 21.32 -9.75 3.91
C SER A 283 22.06 -8.57 3.27
N ASP A 284 23.13 -8.11 3.92
CA ASP A 284 23.97 -7.01 3.43
C ASP A 284 24.47 -7.24 2.01
N SER A 285 24.85 -8.48 1.68
CA SER A 285 25.32 -8.85 0.34
C SER A 285 24.22 -8.67 -0.69
N PHE A 286 23.00 -9.14 -0.41
CA PHE A 286 21.88 -9.01 -1.33
C PHE A 286 21.50 -7.54 -1.57
N LEU A 287 21.33 -6.76 -0.49
CA LEU A 287 20.97 -5.34 -0.61
C LEU A 287 22.03 -4.54 -1.40
N LYS A 288 23.32 -4.83 -1.19
CA LYS A 288 24.41 -4.22 -1.97
C LYS A 288 24.38 -4.63 -3.43
N THR A 289 24.09 -5.90 -3.73
CA THR A 289 23.94 -6.38 -5.11
C THR A 289 22.81 -5.67 -5.85
N LEU A 290 21.67 -5.43 -5.19
CA LEU A 290 20.55 -4.69 -5.78
C LEU A 290 20.95 -3.27 -6.19
N ASP A 291 21.53 -2.52 -5.26
CA ASP A 291 21.91 -1.13 -5.51
C ASP A 291 23.07 -1.04 -6.51
N ALA A 292 24.04 -1.96 -6.48
CA ALA A 292 25.09 -2.04 -7.49
C ALA A 292 24.52 -2.28 -8.89
N THR A 293 23.57 -3.21 -9.03
CA THR A 293 22.88 -3.47 -10.31
C THR A 293 22.16 -2.20 -10.81
N MET A 294 21.52 -1.46 -9.90
CA MET A 294 20.84 -0.21 -10.23
C MET A 294 21.81 0.89 -10.70
N VAL A 295 22.95 1.03 -10.04
CA VAL A 295 24.01 1.97 -10.43
C VAL A 295 24.53 1.62 -11.82
N GLU A 296 24.91 0.37 -12.07
CA GLU A 296 25.40 -0.07 -13.38
C GLU A 296 24.40 0.21 -14.51
N VAL A 297 23.12 -0.08 -14.29
CA VAL A 297 22.07 0.18 -15.28
C VAL A 297 21.90 1.67 -15.54
N THR A 298 21.96 2.50 -14.49
CA THR A 298 21.83 3.96 -14.61
C THR A 298 23.02 4.57 -15.36
N GLU A 299 24.23 4.14 -15.04
CA GLU A 299 25.47 4.60 -15.69
C GLU A 299 25.53 4.17 -17.16
N ALA A 300 25.11 2.93 -17.47
CA ALA A 300 25.08 2.42 -18.83
C ALA A 300 23.95 3.05 -19.68
N ASN A 301 22.88 3.56 -19.05
CA ASN A 301 21.71 4.11 -19.73
C ASN A 301 21.28 5.49 -19.17
N PRO A 302 22.09 6.57 -19.34
CA PRO A 302 21.81 7.87 -18.71
C PRO A 302 20.49 8.54 -19.15
N SER A 303 19.97 8.17 -20.33
CA SER A 303 18.70 8.67 -20.86
C SER A 303 17.48 7.91 -20.34
N MET A 304 17.68 6.76 -19.67
CA MET A 304 16.60 5.96 -19.13
C MET A 304 16.12 6.53 -17.81
N ASN A 305 14.84 6.88 -17.74
CA ASN A 305 14.22 7.33 -16.51
C ASN A 305 13.64 6.13 -15.74
N LEU A 306 14.39 5.65 -14.75
CA LEU A 306 13.91 4.68 -13.77
C LEU A 306 13.36 5.40 -12.53
N TYR A 307 12.23 4.89 -12.01
CA TYR A 307 11.55 5.43 -10.84
C TYR A 307 12.43 5.36 -9.59
N TYR A 308 12.95 4.18 -9.29
CA TYR A 308 13.86 3.97 -8.15
C TYR A 308 15.29 4.36 -8.51
N LYS A 309 16.02 4.92 -7.54
CA LYS A 309 17.48 5.16 -7.63
C LYS A 309 18.28 4.16 -6.81
N THR A 310 17.66 3.62 -5.77
CA THR A 310 18.12 2.50 -4.94
C THR A 310 16.92 1.61 -4.65
N PHE A 311 17.18 0.33 -4.40
CA PHE A 311 16.16 -0.65 -4.02
C PHE A 311 16.29 -1.10 -2.58
N SER A 312 17.47 -0.95 -1.97
CA SER A 312 17.73 -1.41 -0.61
C SER A 312 16.75 -0.84 0.41
N ASP A 313 16.59 0.49 0.49
CA ASP A 313 15.70 1.12 1.47
C ASP A 313 14.21 0.78 1.24
N PRO A 314 13.65 0.87 0.00
CA PRO A 314 12.29 0.41 -0.27
C PRO A 314 12.05 -1.05 0.10
N LEU A 315 12.99 -1.94 -0.25
CA LEU A 315 12.86 -3.37 0.06
C LEU A 315 12.91 -3.60 1.58
N TYR A 316 13.83 -2.95 2.27
CA TYR A 316 14.04 -3.09 3.71
C TYR A 316 12.77 -2.77 4.49
N VAL A 317 12.13 -1.62 4.21
CA VAL A 317 10.87 -1.25 4.87
C VAL A 317 9.72 -2.17 4.48
N CYS A 318 9.59 -2.55 3.20
CA CYS A 318 8.48 -3.39 2.76
C CYS A 318 8.54 -4.77 3.41
N MET A 319 9.74 -5.34 3.58
CA MET A 319 9.92 -6.64 4.22
C MET A 319 9.53 -6.66 5.70
N PHE A 320 9.95 -5.68 6.49
CA PHE A 320 9.56 -5.63 7.90
C PHE A 320 8.07 -5.39 8.06
N LYS A 321 7.48 -4.50 7.25
CA LYS A 321 6.03 -4.30 7.26
C LYS A 321 5.28 -5.57 6.87
N MET A 322 5.72 -6.26 5.82
CA MET A 322 5.13 -7.53 5.39
C MET A 322 5.24 -8.60 6.49
N LEU A 323 6.42 -8.78 7.09
CA LEU A 323 6.63 -9.75 8.16
C LEU A 323 5.73 -9.44 9.37
N ARG A 324 5.66 -8.17 9.77
CA ARG A 324 4.78 -7.68 10.81
C ARG A 324 3.31 -8.01 10.53
N ASP A 325 2.81 -7.60 9.36
CA ASP A 325 1.41 -7.76 9.00
C ASP A 325 1.02 -9.25 8.85
N ALA A 326 1.92 -10.07 8.28
CA ALA A 326 1.72 -11.51 8.13
C ALA A 326 1.62 -12.25 9.47
N LEU A 327 2.37 -11.82 10.49
CA LEU A 327 2.42 -12.49 11.80
C LEU A 327 1.32 -12.04 12.75
N TYR A 328 0.76 -10.83 12.58
CA TYR A 328 -0.22 -10.28 13.53
C TYR A 328 -1.52 -11.10 13.63
N TYR A 329 -1.97 -11.68 12.52
CA TYR A 329 -3.21 -12.49 12.46
C TYR A 329 -3.02 -13.93 12.92
N ILE A 330 -1.79 -14.35 13.21
CA ILE A 330 -1.48 -15.75 13.56
C ILE A 330 -1.34 -15.87 15.06
N LYS A 331 -2.25 -16.63 15.68
CA LYS A 331 -2.26 -16.89 17.12
C LYS A 331 -1.59 -18.22 17.45
N ALA A 332 -1.33 -18.44 18.74
CA ALA A 332 -0.81 -19.70 19.29
C ALA A 332 0.51 -20.24 18.67
N LEU A 333 1.36 -19.36 18.11
CA LEU A 333 2.65 -19.76 17.57
C LEU A 333 3.59 -20.37 18.62
N HIS A 334 4.36 -21.36 18.18
CA HIS A 334 5.36 -22.03 19.00
C HIS A 334 6.38 -21.01 19.57
N PRO A 335 6.65 -20.99 20.88
CA PRO A 335 7.53 -19.99 21.51
C PRO A 335 8.93 -19.93 20.91
N GLY A 336 9.46 -21.07 20.44
CA GLY A 336 10.76 -21.12 19.76
C GLY A 336 10.80 -20.32 18.45
N PHE A 337 9.71 -20.32 17.67
CA PHE A 337 9.63 -19.53 16.44
C PHE A 337 9.48 -18.04 16.75
N VAL A 338 8.65 -17.69 17.74
CA VAL A 338 8.49 -16.30 18.19
C VAL A 338 9.83 -15.72 18.66
N ARG A 339 10.62 -16.50 19.41
CA ARG A 339 11.98 -16.10 19.82
C ARG A 339 12.91 -15.92 18.63
N GLU A 340 12.86 -16.80 17.64
CA GLU A 340 13.67 -16.67 16.43
C GLU A 340 13.37 -15.37 15.65
N VAL A 341 12.09 -15.00 15.53
CA VAL A 341 11.67 -13.72 14.94
C VAL A 341 12.18 -12.55 15.78
N HIS A 342 12.00 -12.60 17.10
CA HIS A 342 12.46 -11.55 18.01
C HIS A 342 13.97 -11.30 17.87
N ASP A 343 14.78 -12.35 17.95
CA ASP A 343 16.25 -12.22 17.93
C ASP A 343 16.72 -11.66 16.59
N PHE A 344 16.13 -12.12 15.48
CA PHE A 344 16.40 -11.58 14.14
C PHE A 344 16.03 -10.10 14.04
N VAL A 345 14.83 -9.72 14.48
CA VAL A 345 14.36 -8.31 14.40
C VAL A 345 15.20 -7.40 15.29
N LEU A 346 15.57 -7.86 16.49
CA LEU A 346 16.43 -7.11 17.40
C LEU A 346 17.83 -6.87 16.81
N GLU A 347 18.41 -7.87 16.16
CA GLU A 347 19.69 -7.74 15.44
C GLU A 347 19.59 -6.69 14.34
N GLN A 348 18.55 -6.77 13.50
CA GLN A 348 18.31 -5.84 12.39
C GLN A 348 18.00 -4.42 12.85
N PHE A 349 17.20 -4.26 13.90
CA PHE A 349 16.93 -2.95 14.52
C PHE A 349 18.21 -2.33 15.09
N SER A 350 19.09 -3.15 15.67
CA SER A 350 20.35 -2.68 16.24
C SER A 350 21.34 -2.24 15.17
N SER A 351 21.48 -3.03 14.10
CA SER A 351 22.37 -2.71 12.97
C SER A 351 21.91 -1.45 12.23
N SER A 352 20.59 -1.28 12.04
CA SER A 352 20.01 -0.13 11.34
C SER A 352 20.21 1.20 12.06
N GLN A 353 20.51 1.21 13.37
CA GLN A 353 20.76 2.46 14.11
C GLN A 353 21.97 3.22 13.57
N SER A 354 23.04 2.49 13.23
CA SER A 354 24.27 3.09 12.69
C SER A 354 24.01 3.74 11.33
N GLU A 355 23.23 3.06 10.50
CA GLU A 355 22.82 3.52 9.17
C GLU A 355 21.90 4.73 9.23
N LEU A 356 20.98 4.76 10.20
CA LEU A 356 20.09 5.90 10.40
C LEU A 356 20.87 7.18 10.74
N GLN A 357 21.89 7.07 11.60
CA GLN A 357 22.78 8.20 11.92
C GLN A 357 23.54 8.67 10.68
N ARG A 358 24.02 7.75 9.84
CA ARG A 358 24.69 8.07 8.57
C ARG A 358 23.77 8.88 7.65
N VAL A 359 22.57 8.37 7.39
CA VAL A 359 21.57 9.01 6.51
C VAL A 359 21.11 10.36 7.05
N LEU A 360 21.01 10.51 8.38
CA LEU A 360 20.70 11.78 9.03
C LEU A 360 21.73 12.87 8.75
N HIS A 361 23.01 12.51 8.67
CA HIS A 361 24.10 13.43 8.36
C HIS A 361 24.17 13.77 6.87
N ASP A 362 23.75 12.83 6.00
CA ASP A 362 23.78 12.95 4.53
C ASP A 362 22.50 13.56 3.92
N ALA A 363 21.54 14.02 4.73
CA ALA A 363 20.20 14.46 4.31
C ALA A 363 20.18 15.79 3.50
N GLY A 364 20.74 15.76 2.29
CA GLY A 364 20.58 16.75 1.22
C GLY A 364 19.86 16.15 0.02
N GLY A 365 18.59 15.75 0.19
CA GLY A 365 17.78 15.17 -0.89
C GLY A 365 17.14 16.22 -1.79
N LEU A 366 16.99 15.90 -3.08
CA LEU A 366 16.22 16.70 -4.05
C LEU A 366 14.69 16.55 -3.80
N PRO A 367 13.87 17.55 -4.14
CA PRO A 367 12.41 17.45 -4.01
C PRO A 367 11.83 16.34 -4.90
N GLY A 368 11.06 15.42 -4.31
CA GLY A 368 10.30 14.39 -5.04
C GLY A 368 10.84 12.96 -4.97
N GLU A 369 12.05 12.74 -4.43
CA GLU A 369 12.57 11.39 -4.19
C GLU A 369 12.13 10.83 -2.81
N PRO A 370 11.90 9.51 -2.69
CA PRO A 370 11.56 8.91 -1.40
C PRO A 370 12.74 9.13 -0.44
N ASN A 371 12.51 9.91 0.61
CA ASN A 371 13.56 10.23 1.59
C ASN A 371 14.06 8.93 2.27
N PRO A 372 15.32 8.52 2.07
CA PRO A 372 15.90 7.32 2.70
C PRO A 372 15.70 7.29 4.22
N LEU A 373 15.78 8.48 4.85
CA LEU A 373 15.54 8.63 6.28
C LEU A 373 14.12 8.22 6.66
N LYS A 374 13.11 8.63 5.87
CA LYS A 374 11.71 8.29 6.10
C LYS A 374 11.51 6.78 6.02
N LEU A 375 12.02 6.13 4.97
CA LEU A 375 11.89 4.68 4.78
C LEU A 375 12.58 3.90 5.91
N ARG A 376 13.77 4.33 6.34
CA ARG A 376 14.49 3.69 7.46
C ARG A 376 13.77 3.86 8.80
N CYS A 377 13.20 5.03 9.06
CA CYS A 377 12.36 5.23 10.24
C CYS A 377 11.11 4.34 10.22
N GLN A 378 10.47 4.20 9.05
CA GLN A 378 9.34 3.29 8.88
C GLN A 378 9.71 1.83 9.15
N ALA A 379 10.85 1.37 8.61
CA ALA A 379 11.34 0.02 8.85
C ALA A 379 11.59 -0.23 10.34
N ASN A 380 12.25 0.71 11.01
CA ASN A 380 12.52 0.61 12.45
C ASN A 380 11.23 0.61 13.29
N ALA A 381 10.20 1.37 12.89
CA ALA A 381 8.90 1.31 13.54
C ALA A 381 8.28 -0.08 13.43
N ALA A 382 8.30 -0.69 12.24
CA ALA A 382 7.84 -2.06 12.05
C ALA A 382 8.67 -3.10 12.84
N CYS A 383 9.98 -2.87 13.04
CA CYS A 383 10.79 -3.70 13.92
C CYS A 383 10.35 -3.58 15.39
N VAL A 384 10.04 -2.37 15.87
CA VAL A 384 9.53 -2.17 17.24
C VAL A 384 8.19 -2.88 17.42
N ASP A 385 7.26 -2.73 16.46
CA ASP A 385 5.98 -3.45 16.44
C ASP A 385 6.19 -4.97 16.57
N LEU A 386 7.13 -5.54 15.81
CA LEU A 386 7.48 -6.96 15.85
C LEU A 386 8.12 -7.39 17.18
N MET A 387 8.97 -6.55 17.78
CA MET A 387 9.55 -6.82 19.10
C MET A 387 8.46 -6.83 20.18
N VAL A 388 7.54 -5.87 20.15
CA VAL A 388 6.38 -5.81 21.05
C VAL A 388 5.50 -7.04 20.86
N TRP A 389 5.18 -7.41 19.62
CA TRP A 389 4.40 -8.61 19.30
C TRP A 389 5.03 -9.90 19.84
N ALA A 390 6.36 -10.00 19.85
CA ALA A 390 7.07 -11.19 20.31
C ALA A 390 7.14 -11.32 21.84
N VAL A 391 7.06 -10.20 22.55
CA VAL A 391 7.07 -10.16 24.01
C VAL A 391 5.67 -10.49 24.55
N LYS A 392 5.57 -11.55 25.36
CA LYS A 392 4.29 -12.04 25.90
C LYS A 392 4.17 -11.91 27.42
N ASP A 393 5.23 -11.50 28.10
CA ASP A 393 5.28 -11.34 29.55
C ASP A 393 5.56 -9.87 29.94
N GLU A 394 5.01 -9.46 31.10
CA GLU A 394 5.10 -8.09 31.59
C GLU A 394 6.55 -7.63 31.81
N GLN A 395 7.42 -8.52 32.27
CA GLN A 395 8.82 -8.18 32.55
C GLN A 395 9.61 -7.91 31.26
N GLY A 396 9.39 -8.72 30.23
CA GLY A 396 9.92 -8.49 28.89
C GLY A 396 9.45 -7.15 28.31
N ALA A 397 8.18 -6.80 28.53
CA ALA A 397 7.59 -5.56 28.03
C ALA A 397 8.21 -4.34 28.73
N GLU A 398 8.32 -4.39 30.06
CA GLU A 398 8.99 -3.35 30.84
C GLU A 398 10.44 -3.15 30.40
N ASN A 399 11.19 -4.25 30.21
CA ASN A 399 12.58 -4.19 29.74
C ASN A 399 12.70 -3.56 28.34
N LEU A 400 11.78 -3.88 27.43
CA LEU A 400 11.72 -3.28 26.10
C LEU A 400 11.43 -1.77 26.20
N CYS A 401 10.44 -1.38 27.00
CA CYS A 401 10.08 0.01 27.25
C CYS A 401 11.23 0.82 27.86
N ILE A 402 11.97 0.26 28.83
CA ILE A 402 13.15 0.91 29.43
C ILE A 402 14.22 1.14 28.36
N LYS A 403 14.57 0.12 27.58
CA LYS A 403 15.58 0.23 26.51
C LYS A 403 15.19 1.25 25.44
N LEU A 404 13.92 1.27 25.03
CA LEU A 404 13.39 2.25 24.08
C LEU A 404 13.44 3.66 24.68
N SER A 405 13.02 3.83 25.93
CA SER A 405 13.05 5.12 26.64
C SER A 405 14.47 5.67 26.79
N GLU A 406 15.43 4.84 27.21
CA GLU A 406 16.85 5.22 27.30
C GLU A 406 17.39 5.66 25.94
N LYS A 407 17.01 4.96 24.87
CA LYS A 407 17.43 5.30 23.50
C LYS A 407 16.85 6.64 23.06
N LEU A 408 15.57 6.90 23.35
CA LEU A 408 14.89 8.16 23.03
C LEU A 408 15.44 9.35 23.83
N GLN A 409 15.84 9.12 25.08
CA GLN A 409 16.40 10.14 25.97
C GLN A 409 17.90 10.39 25.77
N SER A 410 18.60 9.50 25.05
CA SER A 410 20.00 9.71 24.71
C SER A 410 20.17 11.04 23.95
N LYS A 411 21.24 11.80 24.25
CA LYS A 411 21.49 13.15 23.71
C LYS A 411 21.59 13.12 22.19
N THR A 412 20.46 13.23 21.52
CA THR A 412 20.37 13.16 20.07
C THR A 412 19.86 14.50 19.54
N SER A 413 20.42 14.99 18.43
CA SER A 413 20.10 16.32 17.92
C SER A 413 18.60 16.47 17.65
N SER A 414 18.05 17.69 17.72
CA SER A 414 16.63 17.96 17.45
C SER A 414 16.14 17.45 16.09
N LYS A 415 17.02 17.32 15.09
CA LYS A 415 16.72 16.69 13.79
C LYS A 415 16.47 15.18 13.91
N VAL A 416 17.18 14.53 14.82
CA VAL A 416 17.07 13.09 15.06
C VAL A 416 15.80 12.76 15.84
N ILE A 417 15.40 13.62 16.79
CA ILE A 417 14.11 13.50 17.50
C ILE A 417 12.93 13.57 16.50
N ILE A 418 12.97 14.51 15.55
CA ILE A 418 11.93 14.63 14.50
C ILE A 418 11.96 13.41 13.56
N ALA A 419 13.13 12.89 13.21
CA ALA A 419 13.23 11.66 12.41
C ALA A 419 12.71 10.43 13.16
N HIS A 420 12.93 10.36 14.47
CA HIS A 420 12.40 9.31 15.34
C HIS A 420 10.94 9.52 15.76
N MET A 421 10.24 10.58 15.33
CA MET A 421 8.81 10.77 15.63
C MET A 421 7.95 9.52 15.37
N PRO A 422 8.09 8.79 14.24
CA PRO A 422 7.34 7.56 14.02
C PRO A 422 7.65 6.47 15.05
N LEU A 423 8.92 6.32 15.44
CA LEU A 423 9.34 5.40 16.51
C LEU A 423 8.80 5.83 17.87
N LEU A 424 8.85 7.13 18.17
CA LEU A 424 8.29 7.75 19.38
C LEU A 424 6.79 7.49 19.49
N ILE A 425 6.04 7.65 18.39
CA ILE A 425 4.59 7.42 18.35
C ILE A 425 4.29 5.92 18.54
N CYS A 426 4.99 5.02 17.86
CA CYS A 426 4.85 3.56 18.08
C CYS A 426 5.15 3.15 19.53
N CYS A 427 6.09 3.81 20.22
CA CYS A 427 6.40 3.52 21.62
C CYS A 427 5.38 4.10 22.62
N LEU A 428 4.52 5.03 22.20
CA LEU A 428 3.52 5.70 23.05
C LEU A 428 2.10 5.12 22.88
N GLN A 429 1.88 4.33 21.83
CA GLN A 429 0.67 3.54 21.58
C GLN A 429 0.78 2.19 22.28
#